data_AF-X1A457-F1
#
_entry.id   AF-X1A457-F1
#
_cell.length_a   1.000
_cell.length_b   1.000
_cell.length_c   1.000
_cell.angle_alpha   90.00
_cell.angle_beta   90.00
_cell.angle_gamma   90.00
#
_symmetry.space_group_name_H-M   'P 1'
#
loop_
_entity.id
_entity.type
_entity.pdbx_description
1 polymer ?
#
loop_
_entity_poly.entity_id
_entity_poly.type
_entity_poly.pdbx_seq_one_letter_code
_entity_poly.pdbx_strand_id
1 'polypeptide(L)'
;MKGKKEVFETSFHSTNYNSLEVDFKTAVLKGQALDNGLYMLNNIPSLTSETIDSFKNMSFTDMAINIISTFIGNIIPKEHLQHIVKNALNFKIPIEKITNNDYLCYLDRGPTCSFKDFGARTLARIMEYFLEVDNKKITILTATSGDTGGAVAQAFYKMSRIKVVVLYPKNEISDLQRKQMTTLGENITAFGINGKFDDCQKLVKTAFADKELNHINLSSAIP
;
A
#
# COMPACT_ATOMS: atom_id res chain seq x y z
N MET A 1 21.20 -19.01 29.20
CA MET A 1 21.56 -17.66 28.72
C MET A 1 20.45 -17.18 27.80
N LYS A 2 19.66 -16.18 28.20
CA LYS A 2 18.61 -15.61 27.35
C LYS A 2 19.31 -14.84 26.23
N GLY A 3 19.26 -15.37 25.01
CA GLY A 3 19.76 -14.66 23.83
C GLY A 3 19.03 -13.33 23.72
N LYS A 4 19.78 -12.23 23.72
CA LYS A 4 19.25 -10.93 23.27
C LYS A 4 18.74 -11.17 21.85
N LYS A 5 17.43 -11.10 21.64
CA LYS A 5 16.90 -10.89 20.29
C LYS A 5 17.49 -9.57 19.83
N GLU A 6 18.44 -9.61 18.91
CA GLU A 6 18.83 -8.42 18.16
C GLU A 6 17.55 -7.83 17.58
N VAL A 7 17.23 -6.62 18.02
CA VAL A 7 16.18 -5.83 17.40
C VAL A 7 16.78 -5.40 16.08
N PHE A 8 16.49 -6.15 15.01
CA PHE A 8 16.77 -5.69 13.67
C PHE A 8 16.01 -4.37 13.49
N GLU A 9 16.74 -3.26 13.43
CA GLU A 9 16.17 -1.99 13.03
C GLU A 9 15.93 -2.07 11.53
N THR A 10 14.67 -2.24 11.12
CA THR A 10 14.32 -2.38 9.70
C THR A 10 14.61 -1.07 8.97
N SER A 11 15.73 -1.02 8.24
CA SER A 11 16.10 0.10 7.37
C SER A 11 15.88 -0.21 5.88
N PHE A 12 15.62 0.86 5.13
CA PHE A 12 15.33 0.83 3.70
C PHE A 12 16.29 1.74 2.95
N HIS A 13 16.85 1.26 1.85
CA HIS A 13 17.62 2.06 0.89
C HIS A 13 16.77 2.40 -0.33
N SER A 14 17.16 3.44 -1.05
CA SER A 14 16.64 3.67 -2.41
C SER A 14 17.34 2.74 -3.39
N THR A 15 16.60 2.18 -4.35
CA THR A 15 17.16 1.40 -5.47
C THR A 15 18.17 2.18 -6.32
N ASN A 16 18.17 3.51 -6.25
CA ASN A 16 19.15 4.36 -6.94
C ASN A 16 20.40 4.65 -6.08
N TYR A 17 20.38 4.28 -4.80
CA TYR A 17 21.46 4.48 -3.82
C TYR A 17 21.97 5.93 -3.71
N ASN A 18 21.13 6.92 -4.07
CA ASN A 18 21.49 8.33 -4.09
C ASN A 18 20.61 9.15 -3.11
N SER A 19 20.13 8.50 -2.07
CA SER A 19 19.38 9.11 -0.97
C SER A 19 19.68 8.37 0.33
N LEU A 20 19.46 9.07 1.45
CA LEU A 20 19.68 8.49 2.78
C LEU A 20 18.75 7.31 3.02
N GLU A 21 19.25 6.31 3.75
CA GLU A 21 18.42 5.25 4.28
C GLU A 21 17.34 5.80 5.20
N VAL A 22 16.21 5.12 5.25
CA VAL A 22 15.06 5.51 6.04
C VAL A 22 14.48 4.33 6.81
N ASP A 23 13.73 4.62 7.87
CA ASP A 23 12.95 3.63 8.59
C ASP A 23 11.67 3.24 7.82
N PHE A 24 11.00 2.17 8.27
CA PHE A 24 9.75 1.70 7.67
C PHE A 24 8.66 2.78 7.62
N LYS A 25 8.50 3.56 8.71
CA LYS A 25 7.48 4.62 8.77
C LYS A 25 7.71 5.66 7.68
N THR A 26 8.94 6.11 7.51
CA THR A 26 9.31 7.10 6.49
C THR A 26 9.15 6.52 5.09
N ALA A 27 9.58 5.28 4.86
CA ALA A 27 9.39 4.61 3.57
C ALA A 27 7.90 4.55 3.17
N VAL A 28 7.04 4.15 4.11
CA VAL A 28 5.58 4.07 3.89
C VAL A 28 4.94 5.44 3.69
N LEU A 29 5.30 6.44 4.50
CA LEU A 29 4.68 7.77 4.43
C LEU A 29 5.19 8.65 3.29
N LYS A 30 6.39 8.38 2.75
CA LYS A 30 6.88 9.09 1.55
C LYS A 30 6.48 8.40 0.25
N GLY A 31 6.40 7.07 0.26
CA GLY A 31 6.08 6.25 -0.92
C GLY A 31 7.21 6.16 -1.96
N GLN A 32 7.89 7.26 -2.29
CA GLN A 32 9.03 7.31 -3.20
C GLN A 32 10.26 7.94 -2.53
N ALA A 33 11.45 7.45 -2.87
CA ALA A 33 12.70 8.03 -2.40
C ALA A 33 12.98 9.39 -3.06
N LEU A 34 13.80 10.21 -2.39
CA LEU A 34 14.12 11.58 -2.84
C LEU A 34 14.87 11.63 -4.18
N ASP A 35 15.58 10.56 -4.52
CA ASP A 35 16.30 10.38 -5.79
C ASP A 35 15.43 9.73 -6.88
N ASN A 36 14.11 9.75 -6.70
CA ASN A 36 13.10 9.10 -7.55
C ASN A 36 13.19 7.57 -7.62
N GLY A 37 14.03 6.93 -6.81
CA GLY A 37 14.08 5.46 -6.67
C GLY A 37 12.94 4.91 -5.82
N LEU A 38 12.91 3.58 -5.69
CA LEU A 38 11.97 2.85 -4.82
C LEU A 38 12.67 2.48 -3.52
N TYR A 39 11.91 2.37 -2.42
CA TYR A 39 12.44 1.86 -1.16
C TYR A 39 12.49 0.33 -1.16
N MET A 40 13.63 -0.23 -0.75
CA MET A 40 13.86 -1.66 -0.59
C MET A 40 14.45 -1.94 0.79
N LEU A 41 14.03 -3.03 1.46
CA LEU A 41 14.67 -3.46 2.70
C LEU A 41 16.16 -3.75 2.47
N ASN A 42 17.00 -3.30 3.39
CA ASN A 42 18.42 -3.65 3.39
C ASN A 42 18.66 -5.15 3.61
N ASN A 43 17.88 -5.74 4.52
CA ASN A 43 17.98 -7.16 4.87
C ASN A 43 16.61 -7.80 4.71
N ILE A 44 16.46 -8.67 3.71
CA ILE A 44 15.24 -9.45 3.52
C ILE A 44 15.29 -10.63 4.52
N PRO A 45 14.37 -10.69 5.50
CA PRO A 45 14.39 -11.77 6.48
C PRO A 45 14.05 -13.11 5.84
N SER A 46 14.70 -14.16 6.31
CA SER A 46 14.39 -15.53 5.90
C SER A 46 13.38 -16.17 6.87
N LEU A 47 12.44 -16.93 6.32
CA LEU A 47 11.52 -17.75 7.13
C LEU A 47 12.15 -19.13 7.35
N THR A 48 12.08 -19.64 8.58
CA THR A 48 12.56 -21.00 8.87
C THR A 48 11.58 -22.04 8.34
N SER A 49 12.04 -23.26 8.11
CA SER A 49 11.18 -24.38 7.70
C SER A 49 10.05 -24.62 8.70
N GLU A 50 10.32 -24.52 10.01
CA GLU A 50 9.30 -24.67 11.05
C GLU A 50 8.24 -23.58 10.96
N THR A 51 8.66 -22.34 10.61
CA THR A 51 7.74 -21.22 10.41
C THR A 51 6.83 -21.48 9.21
N ILE A 52 7.41 -21.90 8.08
CA ILE A 52 6.66 -22.23 6.87
C ILE A 52 5.70 -23.40 7.13
N ASP A 53 6.12 -24.44 7.84
CA ASP A 53 5.27 -25.58 8.16
C ASP A 53 4.10 -25.19 9.06
N SER A 54 4.29 -24.23 9.97
CA SER A 54 3.22 -23.74 10.84
C SER A 54 2.07 -23.07 10.06
N PHE A 55 2.34 -22.52 8.87
CA PHE A 55 1.34 -21.82 8.05
C PHE A 55 0.20 -22.73 7.58
N LYS A 56 0.42 -24.04 7.49
CA LYS A 56 -0.60 -25.03 7.13
C LYS A 56 -1.81 -25.01 8.06
N ASN A 57 -1.59 -24.60 9.31
CA ASN A 57 -2.61 -24.59 10.37
C ASN A 57 -3.10 -23.18 10.72
N MET A 58 -2.65 -22.15 10.00
CA MET A 58 -3.02 -20.76 10.26
C MET A 58 -4.17 -20.31 9.38
N SER A 59 -4.96 -19.36 9.89
CA SER A 59 -5.82 -18.56 9.02
C SER A 59 -4.95 -17.69 8.09
N PHE A 60 -5.50 -17.29 6.93
CA PHE A 60 -4.80 -16.36 6.03
C PHE A 60 -4.37 -15.07 6.74
N THR A 61 -5.25 -14.53 7.59
CA THR A 61 -4.98 -13.31 8.35
C THR A 61 -3.84 -13.51 9.35
N ASP A 62 -3.80 -14.63 10.07
CA ASP A 62 -2.70 -14.92 11.01
C ASP A 62 -1.37 -15.15 10.28
N MET A 63 -1.42 -15.80 9.11
CA MET A 63 -0.26 -15.94 8.24
C MET A 63 0.26 -14.57 7.79
N ALA A 64 -0.62 -13.69 7.32
CA ALA A 64 -0.27 -12.33 6.92
C ALA A 64 0.32 -11.52 8.08
N ILE A 65 -0.24 -11.61 9.29
CA ILE A 65 0.32 -10.97 10.48
C ILE A 65 1.74 -11.48 10.76
N ASN A 66 1.97 -12.79 10.72
CA ASN A 66 3.30 -13.38 10.96
C ASN A 66 4.31 -12.93 9.91
N ILE A 67 3.93 -12.97 8.62
CA ILE A 67 4.79 -12.52 7.52
C ILE A 67 5.11 -11.04 7.70
N ILE A 68 4.12 -10.15 7.81
CA ILE A 68 4.35 -8.72 7.95
C ILE A 68 5.23 -8.41 9.18
N SER A 69 4.93 -9.02 10.34
CA SER A 69 5.73 -8.86 11.57
C SER A 69 7.18 -9.27 11.39
N THR A 70 7.47 -10.25 10.53
CA THR A 70 8.83 -10.70 10.24
C THR A 70 9.63 -9.61 9.50
N PHE A 71 8.98 -8.86 8.62
CA PHE A 71 9.62 -7.78 7.85
C PHE A 71 9.76 -6.47 8.63
N ILE A 72 8.74 -6.10 9.42
CA ILE A 72 8.70 -4.79 10.10
C ILE A 72 9.07 -4.86 11.58
N GLY A 73 9.35 -6.05 12.11
CA GLY A 73 9.66 -6.25 13.53
C GLY A 73 8.56 -5.74 14.45
N ASN A 74 8.95 -4.93 15.45
CA ASN A 74 8.05 -4.36 16.46
C ASN A 74 7.69 -2.89 16.19
N ILE A 75 7.92 -2.37 14.98
CA ILE A 75 7.66 -0.96 14.62
C ILE A 75 6.19 -0.61 14.85
N ILE A 76 5.28 -1.55 14.55
CA ILE A 76 3.87 -1.46 14.91
C ILE A 76 3.62 -2.48 16.03
N PRO A 77 3.08 -2.06 17.20
CA PRO A 77 2.77 -3.00 18.27
C PRO A 77 1.81 -4.09 17.78
N LYS A 78 2.04 -5.32 18.25
CA LYS A 78 1.34 -6.52 17.77
C LYS A 78 -0.18 -6.37 17.73
N GLU A 79 -0.78 -5.78 18.76
CA GLU A 79 -2.24 -5.58 18.84
C GLU A 79 -2.75 -4.66 17.73
N HIS A 80 -2.05 -3.56 17.46
CA HIS A 80 -2.37 -2.66 16.36
C HIS A 80 -2.16 -3.32 15.00
N LEU A 81 -1.08 -4.08 14.81
CA LEU A 81 -0.84 -4.81 13.56
C LEU A 81 -1.94 -5.85 13.30
N GLN A 82 -2.38 -6.58 14.33
CA GLN A 82 -3.50 -7.51 14.22
C GLN A 82 -4.78 -6.81 13.77
N HIS A 83 -5.08 -5.64 14.35
CA HIS A 83 -6.24 -4.84 13.97
C HIS A 83 -6.15 -4.35 12.51
N ILE A 84 -4.99 -3.82 12.11
CA ILE A 84 -4.68 -3.36 10.75
C ILE A 84 -4.93 -4.48 9.74
N VAL A 85 -4.31 -5.64 9.92
CA VAL A 85 -4.39 -6.73 8.95
C VAL A 85 -5.80 -7.33 8.89
N LYS A 86 -6.48 -7.49 10.03
CA LYS A 86 -7.87 -7.98 10.08
C LYS A 86 -8.83 -7.06 9.32
N ASN A 87 -8.67 -5.74 9.45
CA ASN A 87 -9.53 -4.78 8.75
C ASN A 87 -9.16 -4.61 7.27
N ALA A 88 -7.88 -4.76 6.93
CA ALA A 88 -7.42 -4.68 5.56
C ALA A 88 -7.86 -5.90 4.75
N LEU A 89 -7.68 -7.10 5.29
CA LEU A 89 -7.85 -8.38 4.60
C LEU A 89 -9.13 -9.11 5.05
N ASN A 90 -10.23 -8.36 5.11
CA ASN A 90 -11.54 -8.82 5.59
C ASN A 90 -12.42 -9.48 4.51
N PHE A 91 -11.81 -10.15 3.54
CA PHE A 91 -12.49 -10.80 2.42
C PHE A 91 -11.92 -12.21 2.18
N LYS A 92 -12.72 -13.05 1.52
CA LYS A 92 -12.34 -14.46 1.27
C LYS A 92 -11.31 -14.56 0.15
N ILE A 93 -10.49 -15.60 0.18
CA ILE A 93 -9.54 -15.93 -0.88
C ILE A 93 -9.79 -17.38 -1.29
N PRO A 94 -10.82 -17.63 -2.11
CA PRO A 94 -11.10 -18.97 -2.60
C PRO A 94 -9.92 -19.51 -3.42
N ILE A 95 -9.62 -20.79 -3.22
CA ILE A 95 -8.72 -21.55 -4.09
C ILE A 95 -9.56 -22.70 -4.65
N GLU A 96 -9.71 -22.74 -5.96
CA GLU A 96 -10.49 -23.75 -6.67
C GLU A 96 -9.56 -24.69 -7.43
N LYS A 97 -9.79 -25.99 -7.32
CA LYS A 97 -9.07 -26.99 -8.09
C LYS A 97 -9.67 -27.07 -9.49
N ILE A 98 -8.86 -26.82 -10.52
CA ILE A 98 -9.29 -26.83 -11.92
C ILE A 98 -8.99 -28.19 -12.57
N THR A 99 -7.80 -28.72 -12.34
CA THR A 99 -7.37 -30.05 -12.81
C THR A 99 -6.70 -30.82 -11.67
N ASN A 100 -6.09 -31.97 -11.95
CA ASN A 100 -5.37 -32.73 -10.92
C ASN A 100 -4.24 -31.92 -10.25
N ASN A 101 -3.55 -31.08 -11.00
CA ASN A 101 -2.38 -30.31 -10.54
C ASN A 101 -2.55 -28.79 -10.62
N ASP A 102 -3.65 -28.29 -11.22
CA ASP A 102 -3.87 -26.86 -11.40
C ASP A 102 -4.92 -26.32 -10.44
N TYR A 103 -4.62 -25.16 -9.86
CA TYR A 103 -5.49 -24.45 -8.92
C TYR A 103 -5.62 -22.98 -9.33
N LEU A 104 -6.82 -22.44 -9.18
CA LEU A 104 -7.11 -21.03 -9.38
C LEU A 104 -7.26 -20.34 -8.02
N CYS A 105 -6.41 -19.37 -7.75
CA CYS A 105 -6.49 -18.51 -6.56
C CYS A 105 -7.21 -17.21 -6.92
N TYR A 106 -8.37 -16.98 -6.32
CA TYR A 106 -9.17 -15.78 -6.58
C TYR A 106 -8.69 -14.60 -5.73
N LEU A 107 -7.98 -13.67 -6.37
CA LEU A 107 -7.45 -12.44 -5.76
C LEU A 107 -8.35 -11.22 -6.04
N ASP A 108 -9.60 -11.44 -6.43
CA ASP A 108 -10.55 -10.43 -6.91
C ASP A 108 -11.78 -10.30 -6.00
N ARG A 109 -11.71 -10.80 -4.76
CA ARG A 109 -12.86 -10.80 -3.82
C ARG A 109 -12.89 -9.60 -2.89
N GLY A 110 -11.95 -8.67 -3.06
CA GLY A 110 -11.95 -7.39 -2.37
C GLY A 110 -12.98 -6.41 -2.94
N PRO A 111 -13.13 -5.23 -2.34
CA PRO A 111 -14.16 -4.24 -2.70
C PRO A 111 -14.03 -3.67 -4.12
N THR A 112 -12.87 -3.82 -4.76
CA THR A 112 -12.65 -3.29 -6.11
C THR A 112 -12.55 -4.37 -7.18
N CYS A 113 -12.76 -5.62 -6.81
CA CYS A 113 -12.64 -6.77 -7.69
C CYS A 113 -11.23 -6.89 -8.31
N SER A 114 -10.19 -6.52 -7.56
CA SER A 114 -8.81 -6.53 -8.05
C SER A 114 -7.84 -6.96 -6.95
N PHE A 115 -6.75 -7.63 -7.34
CA PHE A 115 -5.68 -8.04 -6.42
C PHE A 115 -5.00 -6.84 -5.72
N LYS A 116 -5.16 -5.64 -6.27
CA LYS A 116 -4.64 -4.40 -5.67
C LYS A 116 -5.30 -4.07 -4.32
N ASP A 117 -6.47 -4.65 -4.04
CA ASP A 117 -7.15 -4.50 -2.74
C ASP A 117 -6.28 -4.95 -1.56
N PHE A 118 -5.47 -5.99 -1.73
CA PHE A 118 -4.60 -6.51 -0.67
C PHE A 118 -3.57 -5.48 -0.23
N GLY A 119 -2.78 -4.98 -1.18
CA GLY A 119 -1.74 -3.99 -0.94
C GLY A 119 -2.34 -2.65 -0.51
N ALA A 120 -3.33 -2.14 -1.25
CA ALA A 120 -3.88 -0.80 -1.04
C ALA A 120 -4.54 -0.68 0.34
N ARG A 121 -5.35 -1.67 0.72
CA ARG A 121 -6.05 -1.63 2.01
C ARG A 121 -5.10 -1.79 3.19
N THR A 122 -4.08 -2.65 3.05
CA THR A 122 -3.06 -2.83 4.09
C THR A 122 -2.23 -1.56 4.25
N LEU A 123 -1.72 -1.01 3.15
CA LEU A 123 -0.98 0.25 3.13
C LEU A 123 -1.78 1.38 3.78
N ALA A 124 -3.05 1.55 3.40
CA ALA A 124 -3.88 2.61 3.92
C ALA A 124 -4.06 2.56 5.44
N ARG A 125 -4.19 1.36 6.03
CA ARG A 125 -4.37 1.17 7.48
C ARG A 125 -3.06 1.38 8.24
N ILE A 126 -1.94 1.01 7.63
CA ILE A 126 -0.61 1.31 8.18
C ILE A 126 -0.35 2.83 8.17
N MET A 127 -0.64 3.51 7.05
CA MET A 127 -0.49 4.96 6.93
C MET A 127 -1.38 5.68 7.94
N GLU A 128 -2.66 5.29 8.03
CA GLU A 128 -3.60 5.86 9.00
C GLU A 128 -3.09 5.74 10.43
N TYR A 129 -2.61 4.55 10.84
CA TYR A 129 -2.00 4.34 12.14
C TYR A 129 -0.84 5.31 12.42
N PHE A 130 0.12 5.45 11.49
CA PHE A 130 1.25 6.36 11.71
C PHE A 130 0.85 7.83 11.72
N LEU A 131 -0.14 8.23 10.91
CA LEU A 131 -0.64 9.60 10.87
C LEU A 131 -1.45 9.94 12.12
N GLU A 132 -2.14 8.98 12.73
CA GLU A 132 -2.80 9.13 14.02
C GLU A 132 -1.79 9.34 15.14
N VAL A 133 -0.77 8.47 15.23
CA VAL A 133 0.31 8.55 16.23
C VAL A 133 1.05 9.89 16.15
N ASP A 134 1.40 10.33 14.94
CA ASP A 134 2.13 11.58 14.73
C ASP A 134 1.21 12.82 14.70
N ASN A 135 -0.11 12.65 14.81
CA ASN A 135 -1.14 13.68 14.63
C ASN A 135 -0.94 14.52 13.33
N LYS A 136 -0.60 13.86 12.23
CA LYS A 136 -0.33 14.49 10.92
C LYS A 136 -1.47 14.27 9.93
N LYS A 137 -1.42 15.01 8.83
CA LYS A 137 -2.27 14.83 7.65
C LYS A 137 -1.42 14.69 6.40
N ILE A 138 -1.92 13.98 5.41
CA ILE A 138 -1.23 13.75 4.14
C ILE A 138 -2.19 13.86 2.96
N THR A 139 -1.65 14.21 1.80
CA THR A 139 -2.34 14.19 0.52
C THR A 139 -1.69 13.14 -0.36
N ILE A 140 -2.43 12.09 -0.69
CA ILE A 140 -2.04 11.08 -1.66
C ILE A 140 -2.34 11.62 -3.05
N LEU A 141 -1.33 11.67 -3.90
CA LEU A 141 -1.48 11.99 -5.32
C LEU A 141 -1.04 10.78 -6.14
N THR A 142 -1.94 10.25 -6.96
CA THR A 142 -1.67 9.05 -7.76
C THR A 142 -2.21 9.20 -9.19
N ALA A 143 -1.53 8.56 -10.13
CA ALA A 143 -1.98 8.40 -11.51
C ALA A 143 -2.40 6.94 -11.73
N THR A 144 -3.46 6.72 -12.50
CA THR A 144 -3.93 5.35 -12.79
C THR A 144 -4.37 5.20 -14.24
N SER A 145 -4.27 3.96 -14.73
CA SER A 145 -4.92 3.48 -15.96
C SER A 145 -6.21 2.71 -15.69
N GLY A 146 -6.73 2.69 -14.45
CA GLY A 146 -7.98 2.01 -14.09
C GLY A 146 -7.97 1.48 -12.66
N ASP A 147 -7.67 0.18 -12.50
CA ASP A 147 -7.84 -0.56 -11.25
C ASP A 147 -7.12 0.06 -10.04
N THR A 148 -5.88 0.56 -10.23
CA THR A 148 -5.09 1.11 -9.13
C THR A 148 -5.80 2.29 -8.48
N GLY A 149 -6.41 3.16 -9.29
CA GLY A 149 -7.15 4.30 -8.76
C GLY A 149 -8.39 3.87 -7.98
N GLY A 150 -9.11 2.84 -8.46
CA GLY A 150 -10.23 2.26 -7.72
C GLY A 150 -9.79 1.71 -6.36
N ALA A 151 -8.76 0.85 -6.35
CA ALA A 151 -8.24 0.22 -5.14
C ALA A 151 -7.71 1.24 -4.12
N VAL A 152 -6.94 2.25 -4.56
CA VAL A 152 -6.44 3.33 -3.70
C VAL A 152 -7.61 4.18 -3.20
N ALA A 153 -8.50 4.64 -4.08
CA ALA A 153 -9.63 5.47 -3.68
C ALA A 153 -10.52 4.77 -2.62
N GLN A 154 -10.85 3.51 -2.83
CA GLN A 154 -11.62 2.72 -1.86
C GLN A 154 -10.85 2.40 -0.59
N ALA A 155 -9.54 2.11 -0.68
CA ALA A 155 -8.73 1.85 0.49
C ALA A 155 -8.70 3.08 1.41
N PHE A 156 -8.50 4.27 0.88
CA PHE A 156 -8.33 5.47 1.68
C PHE A 156 -9.64 6.23 1.96
N TYR A 157 -10.78 5.73 1.51
CA TYR A 157 -12.08 6.37 1.69
C TYR A 157 -12.43 6.58 3.18
N LYS A 158 -12.91 7.79 3.51
CA LYS A 158 -13.31 8.24 4.85
C LYS A 158 -12.19 8.26 5.91
N MET A 159 -10.92 8.27 5.51
CA MET A 159 -9.80 8.46 6.42
C MET A 159 -9.57 9.95 6.69
N SER A 160 -9.91 10.41 7.89
CA SER A 160 -9.96 11.85 8.25
C SER A 160 -8.63 12.60 8.11
N ARG A 161 -7.51 11.88 8.13
CA ARG A 161 -6.15 12.42 8.03
C ARG A 161 -5.55 12.34 6.63
N ILE A 162 -6.28 11.77 5.67
CA ILE A 162 -5.77 11.48 4.34
C ILE A 162 -6.70 12.08 3.30
N LYS A 163 -6.17 12.93 2.43
CA LYS A 163 -6.83 13.33 1.18
C LYS A 163 -6.28 12.50 0.04
N VAL A 164 -7.12 12.14 -0.93
CA VAL A 164 -6.68 11.39 -2.11
C VAL A 164 -7.08 12.12 -3.37
N VAL A 165 -6.09 12.31 -4.24
CA VAL A 165 -6.25 12.87 -5.58
C VAL A 165 -5.82 11.81 -6.58
N VAL A 166 -6.76 11.37 -7.42
CA VAL A 166 -6.53 10.38 -8.48
C VAL A 166 -6.59 11.05 -9.85
N LEU A 167 -5.50 10.99 -10.60
CA LEU A 167 -5.46 11.42 -12.01
C LEU A 167 -5.65 10.20 -12.91
N TYR A 168 -6.57 10.26 -13.87
CA TYR A 168 -6.81 9.17 -14.81
C TYR A 168 -7.03 9.68 -16.24
N PRO A 169 -6.62 8.93 -17.28
CA PRO A 169 -6.91 9.30 -18.66
C PRO A 169 -8.40 9.15 -18.94
N LYS A 170 -9.07 10.27 -19.22
CA LYS A 170 -10.54 10.35 -19.27
C LYS A 170 -11.19 9.31 -20.20
N ASN A 171 -10.51 8.98 -21.29
CA ASN A 171 -11.04 8.14 -22.38
C ASN A 171 -10.38 6.74 -22.46
N GLU A 172 -9.45 6.38 -21.56
CA GLU A 172 -8.71 5.09 -21.63
C GLU A 172 -9.04 4.15 -20.47
N ILE A 173 -10.08 4.44 -19.68
CA ILE A 173 -10.53 3.58 -18.57
C ILE A 173 -11.96 3.12 -18.78
N SER A 174 -12.28 1.92 -18.28
CA SER A 174 -13.66 1.42 -18.34
C SER A 174 -14.60 2.23 -17.43
N ASP A 175 -15.89 2.22 -17.75
CA ASP A 175 -16.90 2.88 -16.91
C ASP A 175 -16.97 2.33 -15.49
N LEU A 176 -16.71 1.02 -15.31
CA LEU A 176 -16.68 0.40 -14.00
C LEU A 176 -15.52 0.96 -13.16
N GLN A 177 -14.30 0.94 -13.69
CA GLN A 177 -13.12 1.48 -13.02
C GLN A 177 -13.30 2.97 -12.70
N ARG A 178 -13.82 3.76 -13.65
CA ARG A 178 -14.13 5.18 -13.43
C ARG A 178 -15.09 5.37 -12.27
N LYS A 179 -16.20 4.63 -12.25
CA LYS A 179 -17.20 4.74 -11.17
C LYS A 179 -16.62 4.37 -9.80
N GLN A 180 -15.74 3.38 -9.73
CA GLN A 180 -15.08 2.99 -8.47
C GLN A 180 -14.28 4.13 -7.82
N MET A 181 -13.77 5.09 -8.59
CA MET A 181 -13.02 6.24 -8.08
C MET A 181 -13.81 7.56 -8.05
N THR A 182 -14.79 7.77 -8.95
CA THR A 182 -15.50 9.06 -9.08
C THR A 182 -16.80 9.17 -8.27
N THR A 183 -17.24 8.09 -7.60
CA THR A 183 -18.55 8.05 -6.89
C THR A 183 -18.44 8.04 -5.36
N LEU A 184 -17.23 8.15 -4.82
CA LEU A 184 -16.96 8.06 -3.39
C LEU A 184 -17.23 9.37 -2.63
N GLY A 185 -16.72 10.50 -3.15
CA GLY A 185 -16.78 11.81 -2.47
C GLY A 185 -15.91 11.88 -1.22
N GLU A 186 -16.29 12.76 -0.27
CA GLU A 186 -15.60 12.98 1.01
C GLU A 186 -14.14 13.45 0.83
N ASN A 187 -13.18 12.59 1.18
CA ASN A 187 -11.75 12.84 1.09
C ASN A 187 -11.13 12.40 -0.25
N ILE A 188 -11.94 11.89 -1.18
CA ILE A 188 -11.50 11.38 -2.48
C ILE A 188 -11.89 12.37 -3.57
N THR A 189 -10.92 12.76 -4.39
CA THR A 189 -11.11 13.59 -5.59
C THR A 189 -10.48 12.91 -6.79
N ALA A 190 -11.23 12.75 -7.87
CA ALA A 190 -10.75 12.12 -9.10
C ALA A 190 -10.84 13.11 -10.27
N PHE A 191 -9.74 13.29 -10.99
CA PHE A 191 -9.63 14.18 -12.15
C PHE A 191 -9.39 13.39 -13.43
N GLY A 192 -10.33 13.50 -14.37
CA GLY A 192 -10.18 12.96 -15.72
C GLY A 192 -9.34 13.88 -16.58
N ILE A 193 -8.15 13.42 -16.95
CA ILE A 193 -7.19 14.14 -17.79
C ILE A 193 -7.50 13.89 -19.26
N ASN A 194 -7.55 14.96 -20.06
CA ASN A 194 -7.64 14.88 -21.51
C ASN A 194 -6.26 14.54 -22.09
N GLY A 195 -5.88 13.26 -21.99
CA GLY A 195 -4.57 12.76 -22.42
C GLY A 195 -4.45 11.26 -22.15
N LYS A 196 -3.23 10.74 -22.24
CA LYS A 196 -2.91 9.33 -21.96
C LYS A 196 -2.48 9.13 -20.51
N PHE A 197 -2.34 7.86 -20.11
CA PHE A 197 -1.79 7.51 -18.80
C PHE A 197 -0.43 8.18 -18.53
N ASP A 198 0.47 8.21 -19.51
CA ASP A 198 1.79 8.86 -19.37
C ASP A 198 1.68 10.34 -19.03
N ASP A 199 0.66 11.04 -19.53
CA ASP A 199 0.43 12.45 -19.21
C ASP A 199 -0.03 12.62 -17.76
N CYS A 200 -0.87 11.70 -17.27
CA CYS A 200 -1.24 11.65 -15.86
C CYS A 200 -0.01 11.42 -14.97
N GLN A 201 0.86 10.47 -15.34
CA GLN A 201 2.10 10.20 -14.59
C GLN A 201 3.06 11.40 -14.61
N LYS A 202 3.20 12.08 -15.75
CA LYS A 202 4.00 13.30 -15.85
C LYS A 202 3.48 14.38 -14.91
N LEU A 203 2.16 14.62 -14.87
CA LEU A 203 1.56 15.60 -13.96
C LEU A 203 1.86 15.28 -12.49
N VAL A 204 1.77 14.00 -12.09
CA VAL A 204 2.15 13.56 -10.74
C VAL A 204 3.63 13.87 -10.47
N LYS A 205 4.54 13.46 -11.36
CA LYS A 205 5.99 13.73 -11.21
C LYS A 205 6.29 15.22 -11.12
N THR A 206 5.65 16.04 -11.95
CA THR A 206 5.78 17.50 -11.92
C THR A 206 5.35 18.05 -10.56
N ALA A 207 4.21 17.59 -10.03
CA ALA A 207 3.74 18.03 -8.72
C ALA A 207 4.70 17.66 -7.57
N PHE A 208 5.34 16.49 -7.62
CA PHE A 208 6.35 16.10 -6.62
C PHE A 208 7.65 16.90 -6.72
N ALA A 209 8.00 17.40 -7.91
CA ALA A 209 9.18 18.22 -8.14
C ALA A 209 8.94 19.72 -7.88
N ASP A 210 7.68 20.14 -7.74
CA ASP A 210 7.28 21.53 -7.60
C ASP A 210 7.47 22.03 -6.16
N LYS A 211 8.43 22.94 -5.98
CA LYS A 211 8.74 23.54 -4.68
C LYS A 211 7.61 24.39 -4.12
N GLU A 212 6.75 24.95 -4.98
CA GLU A 212 5.59 25.72 -4.54
C GLU A 212 4.57 24.82 -3.82
N LEU A 213 4.52 23.52 -4.16
CA LEU A 213 3.64 22.54 -3.54
C LEU A 213 4.19 21.93 -2.24
N ASN A 214 5.39 22.31 -1.78
CA ASN A 214 6.00 21.78 -0.55
C ASN A 214 5.16 22.01 0.73
N HIS A 215 4.27 23.01 0.71
CA HIS A 215 3.33 23.25 1.81
C HIS A 215 2.22 22.19 1.89
N ILE A 216 2.02 21.42 0.81
CA ILE A 216 1.16 20.25 0.75
C ILE A 216 2.02 19.04 1.06
N ASN A 217 1.70 18.33 2.13
CA ASN A 217 2.37 17.08 2.49
C ASN A 217 1.98 15.97 1.50
N LEU A 218 2.62 15.95 0.33
CA LEU A 218 2.35 15.01 -0.75
C LEU A 218 3.03 13.66 -0.46
N SER A 219 2.29 12.58 -0.73
CA SER A 219 2.80 11.21 -0.77
C SER A 219 2.27 10.50 -1.99
N SER A 220 3.05 9.55 -2.49
CA SER A 220 2.54 8.56 -3.42
C SER A 220 1.97 7.38 -2.62
N ALA A 221 0.93 6.75 -3.15
CA ALA A 221 0.46 5.46 -2.65
C ALA A 221 0.14 4.59 -3.87
N ILE A 222 1.07 3.68 -4.15
CA ILE A 222 0.92 2.69 -5.21
C ILE A 222 1.11 1.33 -4.53
N PRO A 223 0.06 0.50 -4.47
CA PRO A 223 0.11 -0.82 -3.88
C PRO A 223 0.90 -1.83 -4.74
#